data_AF-A0A182VRP4-F1
#
_entry.id   AF-A0A182VRP4-F1
#
_cell.length_a   1.000
_cell.length_b   1.000
_cell.length_c   1.000
_cell.angle_alpha   90.00
_cell.angle_beta   90.00
_cell.angle_gamma   90.00
#
_symmetry.space_group_name_H-M   'P 1'
#
loop_
_entity.id
_entity.type
_entity.pdbx_description
1 polymer ?
#
loop_
_entity_poly.entity_id
_entity_poly.type
_entity_poly.pdbx_seq_one_letter_code
_entity_poly.pdbx_strand_id
1 'polypeptide(L)'
;MPLPGNSGKWLTLNSISSNLDTEPIPFDAPELAILICNSNVKHELSSSEYPVRRKQCQEALELMGLESYRDATVEHLKALENANEVLVRRARHVITEIQRTKSAAAALKAKNFVQVS
;
A
#
# COMPACT_ATOMS: atom_id res chain seq x y z
N MET A 1 17.32 -14.62 -10.99
CA MET A 1 16.30 -15.69 -11.04
C MET A 1 14.97 -15.05 -11.39
N PRO A 2 14.38 -15.33 -12.56
CA PRO A 2 13.09 -14.75 -12.94
C PRO A 2 11.97 -15.38 -12.11
N LEU A 3 11.01 -14.58 -11.65
CA LEU A 3 9.83 -15.07 -10.94
C LEU A 3 8.97 -15.89 -11.92
N PRO A 4 8.42 -17.05 -11.51
CA PRO A 4 7.56 -17.85 -12.37
C PRO A 4 6.33 -17.05 -12.79
N GLY A 5 6.11 -16.94 -14.10
CA GLY A 5 4.92 -16.31 -14.67
C GLY A 5 3.69 -17.12 -14.31
N ASN A 6 2.84 -16.57 -13.44
CA ASN A 6 1.55 -17.15 -13.09
C ASN A 6 0.46 -16.42 -13.89
N SER A 7 0.09 -16.96 -15.05
CA SER A 7 -1.13 -16.54 -15.74
C SER A 7 -2.35 -16.81 -14.84
N GLY A 8 -3.19 -15.79 -14.63
CA GLY A 8 -4.47 -15.90 -13.91
C GLY A 8 -4.43 -15.89 -12.37
N LYS A 9 -3.32 -15.50 -11.74
CA LYS A 9 -3.23 -15.39 -10.27
C LYS A 9 -2.79 -13.98 -9.85
N TRP A 10 -3.46 -13.43 -8.84
CA TRP A 10 -3.01 -12.22 -8.16
C TRP A 10 -2.09 -12.64 -7.02
N LEU A 11 -1.13 -11.79 -6.71
CA LEU A 11 -0.23 -12.01 -5.59
C LEU A 11 -0.52 -10.95 -4.56
N THR A 12 -0.91 -11.36 -3.35
CA THR A 12 -0.75 -10.49 -2.20
C THR A 12 0.67 -10.64 -1.71
N LEU A 13 1.42 -9.54 -1.77
CA LEU A 13 2.75 -9.45 -1.19
C LEU A 13 2.62 -8.86 0.21
N ASN A 14 2.96 -9.66 1.22
CA ASN A 14 3.01 -9.20 2.59
C ASN A 14 4.44 -8.77 2.91
N SER A 15 4.81 -7.52 2.64
CA SER A 15 6.14 -6.98 3.01
C SER A 15 6.28 -6.72 4.52
N ILE A 16 5.48 -7.41 5.33
CA ILE A 16 5.26 -7.16 6.76
C ILE A 16 6.15 -8.06 7.63
N SER A 17 6.83 -9.05 7.06
CA SER A 17 7.81 -9.89 7.74
C SER A 17 9.19 -9.72 7.10
N SER A 18 10.27 -10.01 7.82
CA SER A 18 11.61 -10.19 7.22
C SER A 18 11.63 -11.36 6.22
N ASN A 19 10.59 -12.20 6.23
CA ASN A 19 10.22 -13.07 5.12
C ASN A 19 9.21 -12.36 4.20
N LEU A 20 9.52 -12.33 2.92
CA LEU A 20 8.63 -11.89 1.83
C LEU A 20 7.55 -12.96 1.60
N ASP A 21 6.64 -13.08 2.56
CA ASP A 21 5.53 -14.03 2.44
C ASP A 21 4.60 -13.56 1.32
N THR A 22 4.38 -14.46 0.36
CA THR A 22 3.51 -14.21 -0.78
C THR A 22 2.44 -15.27 -0.80
N GLU A 23 1.19 -14.83 -0.92
CA GLU A 23 0.05 -15.71 -1.06
C GLU A 23 -0.60 -15.46 -2.42
N PRO A 24 -0.67 -16.48 -3.30
CA PRO A 24 -1.40 -16.36 -4.55
C PRO A 24 -2.91 -16.41 -4.28
N ILE A 25 -3.61 -15.34 -4.67
CA ILE A 25 -5.08 -15.30 -4.70
C ILE A 25 -5.52 -15.64 -6.14
N PRO A 26 -6.21 -16.77 -6.36
CA PRO A 26 -6.77 -17.09 -7.68
C PRO A 26 -7.75 -16.02 -8.13
N PHE A 27 -7.63 -15.57 -9.37
CA PHE A 27 -8.62 -14.66 -9.98
C PHE A 27 -9.27 -15.36 -11.13
N ASP A 28 -10.42 -15.93 -10.80
CA ASP A 28 -11.29 -16.68 -11.68
C ASP A 28 -12.59 -15.90 -11.78
N ALA A 29 -12.57 -14.91 -12.67
CA ALA A 29 -13.66 -13.99 -12.95
C ALA A 29 -13.67 -13.71 -14.47
N PRO A 30 -14.16 -14.65 -15.30
CA PRO A 30 -14.16 -14.53 -16.76
C PRO A 30 -14.98 -13.33 -17.27
N GLU A 31 -15.91 -12.83 -16.47
CA GLU A 31 -16.72 -11.64 -16.73
C GLU A 31 -16.02 -10.31 -16.38
N LEU A 32 -14.87 -10.36 -15.71
CA LEU A 32 -14.11 -9.18 -15.29
C LEU A 32 -12.79 -9.08 -16.07
N ALA A 33 -12.45 -7.85 -16.43
CA ALA A 33 -11.17 -7.51 -17.07
C ALA A 33 -10.47 -6.39 -16.30
N ILE A 34 -9.14 -6.43 -16.29
CA ILE A 34 -8.30 -5.35 -15.77
C ILE A 34 -7.93 -4.45 -16.94
N LEU A 35 -8.43 -3.21 -16.94
CA LEU A 35 -8.02 -2.21 -17.91
C LEU A 35 -6.86 -1.39 -17.35
N ILE A 36 -5.71 -1.43 -18.03
CA ILE A 36 -4.55 -0.61 -17.70
C ILE A 36 -4.59 0.66 -18.55
N CYS A 37 -4.86 1.79 -17.92
CA CYS A 37 -4.86 3.10 -18.58
C CYS A 37 -3.50 3.79 -18.37
N ASN A 38 -2.69 3.90 -19.42
CA ASN A 38 -1.46 4.69 -19.40
C ASN A 38 -1.78 6.15 -19.76
N SER A 39 -1.44 7.10 -18.87
CA SER A 39 -1.67 8.53 -19.10
C SER A 39 -0.86 9.10 -20.27
N ASN A 40 0.14 8.37 -20.79
CA ASN A 40 1.07 8.80 -21.86
C ASN A 40 1.84 10.10 -21.57
N VAL A 41 1.76 10.62 -20.34
CA VAL A 41 2.57 11.75 -19.89
C VAL A 41 3.91 11.22 -19.38
N LYS A 42 5.00 11.62 -20.04
CA LYS A 42 6.35 11.39 -19.54
C LYS A 42 6.74 12.53 -18.62
N HIS A 43 6.39 12.42 -17.34
CA HIS A 43 7.14 13.16 -16.34
C HIS A 43 8.57 12.61 -16.34
N GLU A 44 9.59 13.47 -16.45
CA GLU A 44 10.97 13.06 -16.11
C GLU A 44 10.89 12.34 -14.77
N LEU A 45 11.54 11.17 -14.64
CA LEU A 45 11.52 10.41 -13.38
C LEU A 45 11.96 11.36 -12.27
N SER A 46 10.99 11.90 -11.52
CA SER A 46 11.23 12.87 -10.45
C SER A 46 11.82 12.10 -9.28
N SER A 47 13.09 11.74 -9.43
CA SER A 47 13.90 11.08 -8.41
C SER A 47 14.05 11.95 -7.16
N SER A 48 13.64 13.23 -7.21
CA SER A 48 13.62 14.15 -6.08
C SER A 48 12.47 13.90 -5.09
N GLU A 49 11.27 13.55 -5.56
CA GLU A 49 10.08 13.51 -4.70
C GLU A 49 9.99 12.26 -3.83
N TYR A 50 10.44 11.12 -4.34
CA TYR A 50 10.37 9.85 -3.59
C TYR A 50 11.23 9.87 -2.31
N PRO A 51 12.51 10.28 -2.33
CA PRO A 51 13.31 10.41 -1.11
C PRO A 51 12.70 11.36 -0.08
N VAL A 52 12.12 12.48 -0.54
CA VAL A 52 11.45 13.45 0.34
C VAL A 52 10.25 12.80 1.04
N ARG A 53 9.39 12.10 0.29
CA ARG A 53 8.24 11.37 0.86
C ARG A 53 8.70 10.30 1.84
N ARG A 54 9.74 9.54 1.51
CA ARG A 54 10.29 8.51 2.40
C ARG A 54 10.77 9.12 3.72
N LYS A 55 11.48 10.24 3.66
CA LYS A 55 11.96 10.96 4.85
C LYS A 55 10.80 11.47 5.71
N GLN A 56 9.78 12.07 5.08
CA GLN A 56 8.56 12.51 5.77
C GLN A 56 7.84 11.36 6.46
N CYS A 57 7.73 10.20 5.81
CA CYS A 57 7.13 9.03 6.43
C CYS A 57 7.95 8.51 7.62
N GLN A 58 9.28 8.56 7.54
CA GLN A 58 10.17 8.16 8.64
C GLN A 58 10.06 9.11 9.84
N GLU A 59 10.07 10.42 9.59
CA GLU A 59 9.90 11.44 10.64
C GLU A 59 8.56 11.29 11.36
N ALA A 60 7.48 11.01 10.62
CA ALA A 60 6.19 10.74 11.23
C ALA A 60 6.18 9.46 12.10
N LEU A 61 6.94 8.42 11.74
CA LEU A 61 7.09 7.22 12.58
C LEU A 61 7.80 7.54 13.90
N GLU A 62 8.87 8.31 13.83
CA GLU A 62 9.63 8.74 15.00
C GLU A 62 8.75 9.55 15.96
N LEU A 63 7.96 10.50 15.43
CA LEU A 63 7.04 11.30 16.24
C LEU A 63 5.88 10.47 16.84
N MET A 64 5.43 9.42 16.15
CA MET A 64 4.43 8.48 16.69
C MET A 64 5.03 7.46 17.66
N GLY A 65 6.36 7.40 17.80
CA GLY A 65 7.05 6.41 18.64
C GLY A 65 6.98 4.99 18.09
N LEU A 66 6.89 4.83 16.77
CA LEU A 66 6.74 3.54 16.09
C LEU A 66 7.96 3.21 15.24
N GLU A 67 8.36 1.95 15.21
CA GLU A 67 9.42 1.48 14.30
C GLU A 67 8.89 1.25 12.87
N SER A 68 7.58 1.03 12.73
CA SER A 68 6.97 0.67 11.45
C SER A 68 5.50 1.05 11.35
N TYR A 69 5.05 1.39 10.14
CA TYR A 69 3.63 1.60 9.83
C TYR A 69 2.78 0.33 9.95
N ARG A 70 3.42 -0.82 10.17
CA ARG A 70 2.74 -2.10 10.44
C ARG A 70 1.88 -2.04 11.69
N ASP A 71 2.38 -1.38 12.72
CA ASP A 71 1.73 -1.26 14.03
C ASP A 71 0.98 0.07 14.17
N ALA A 72 1.05 0.92 13.14
CA ALA A 72 0.40 2.21 13.14
C ALA A 72 -1.11 2.07 12.92
N THR A 73 -1.86 2.76 13.76
CA THR A 73 -3.32 2.87 13.69
C THR A 73 -3.73 4.33 13.60
N VAL A 74 -5.00 4.61 13.31
CA VAL A 74 -5.52 5.98 13.20
C VAL A 74 -5.35 6.74 14.52
N GLU A 75 -5.39 6.05 15.65
CA GLU A 75 -5.18 6.62 16.99
C GLU A 75 -3.78 7.20 17.17
N HIS A 76 -2.76 6.62 16.53
CA HIS A 76 -1.39 7.10 16.59
C HIS A 76 -1.22 8.47 15.90
N LEU A 77 -2.13 8.85 15.01
CA LEU A 77 -2.11 10.19 14.39
C LEU A 77 -2.29 11.31 15.41
N LYS A 78 -2.84 11.03 16.61
CA LYS A 78 -2.93 12.01 17.69
C LYS A 78 -1.56 12.53 18.13
N ALA A 79 -0.53 11.68 18.07
CA ALA A 79 0.85 12.09 18.36
C ALA A 79 1.39 13.13 17.36
N LEU A 80 0.75 13.28 16.19
CA LEU A 80 1.11 14.24 15.16
C LEU A 80 0.24 15.51 15.16
N GLU A 81 -0.67 15.70 16.13
CA GLU A 81 -1.61 16.84 16.15
C GLU A 81 -0.90 18.20 16.08
N ASN A 82 0.29 18.31 16.67
CA ASN A 82 1.11 19.54 16.66
C ASN A 82 2.25 19.50 15.63
N ALA A 83 2.33 18.44 14.81
CA ALA A 83 3.36 18.29 13.80
C ALA A 83 3.01 19.07 12.51
N ASN A 84 3.96 19.10 11.58
CA ASN A 84 3.71 19.65 10.25
C ASN A 84 2.57 18.89 9.56
N GLU A 85 1.60 19.61 8.99
CA GLU A 85 0.45 19.03 8.30
C GLU A 85 0.83 18.02 7.22
N VAL A 86 1.96 18.23 6.54
CA VAL A 86 2.48 17.29 5.55
C VAL A 86 2.73 15.92 6.17
N LEU A 87 3.31 15.85 7.36
CA LEU A 87 3.59 14.59 8.06
C LEU A 87 2.29 13.88 8.43
N VAL A 88 1.31 14.61 8.97
CA VAL A 88 -0.02 14.08 9.29
C VAL A 88 -0.68 13.48 8.06
N ARG A 89 -0.64 14.19 6.92
CA ARG A 89 -1.23 13.73 5.65
C ARG A 89 -0.52 12.48 5.12
N ARG A 90 0.81 12.42 5.19
CA ARG A 90 1.60 11.26 4.74
C ARG A 90 1.33 10.03 5.61
N ALA A 91 1.40 10.16 6.93
CA ALA A 91 1.13 9.07 7.86
C ALA A 91 -0.29 8.52 7.70
N ARG A 92 -1.29 9.42 7.63
CA ARG A 92 -2.70 9.04 7.41
C ARG A 92 -2.87 8.28 6.09
N HIS A 93 -2.24 8.75 5.02
CA HIS A 93 -2.30 8.07 3.73
C HIS A 93 -1.76 6.65 3.83
N VAL A 94 -0.57 6.46 4.42
CA VAL A 94 0.05 5.13 4.55
C VAL A 94 -0.80 4.19 5.40
N ILE A 95 -1.25 4.63 6.58
CA ILE A 95 -2.08 3.82 7.50
C ILE A 95 -3.37 3.37 6.81
N THR A 96 -4.06 4.31 6.14
CA THR A 96 -5.32 3.98 5.47
C THR A 96 -5.12 3.13 4.23
N GLU A 97 -4.01 3.27 3.51
CA GLU A 97 -3.69 2.44 2.33
C GLU A 97 -3.36 1.00 2.73
N ILE A 98 -2.64 0.80 3.84
CA ILE A 98 -2.41 -0.53 4.41
C ILE A 98 -3.74 -1.20 4.73
N GLN A 99 -4.66 -0.47 5.38
CA GLN A 99 -5.98 -1.01 5.71
C GLN A 99 -6.81 -1.31 4.46
N ARG A 100 -6.83 -0.42 3.46
CA ARG A 100 -7.51 -0.65 2.17
C ARG A 100 -6.97 -1.90 1.48
N THR A 101 -5.65 -2.06 1.44
CA THR A 101 -5.01 -3.22 0.80
C THR A 101 -5.41 -4.54 1.48
N LYS A 102 -5.43 -4.57 2.82
CA LYS A 102 -5.90 -5.75 3.56
C LYS A 102 -7.37 -6.05 3.28
N SER A 103 -8.23 -5.03 3.27
CA SER A 103 -9.65 -5.18 2.94
C SER A 103 -9.86 -5.67 1.50
N ALA A 104 -9.14 -5.11 0.54
CA ALA A 104 -9.19 -5.50 -0.87
C ALA A 104 -8.73 -6.95 -1.06
N ALA A 105 -7.65 -7.36 -0.40
CA ALA A 105 -7.20 -8.75 -0.40
C ALA A 105 -8.26 -9.71 0.15
N ALA A 106 -8.92 -9.36 1.26
CA ALA A 106 -10.00 -10.15 1.82
C ALA A 106 -11.22 -10.24 0.87
N ALA A 107 -11.60 -9.11 0.25
CA ALA A 107 -12.68 -9.05 -0.73
C ALA A 107 -12.38 -9.90 -1.98
N LEU A 108 -11.14 -9.85 -2.48
CA LEU A 108 -10.67 -10.69 -3.59
C LEU A 108 -10.75 -12.19 -3.24
N LYS A 109 -10.30 -12.59 -2.04
CA LYS A 109 -10.43 -13.98 -1.57
C LYS A 109 -11.90 -14.43 -1.48
N ALA A 110 -12.79 -13.51 -1.11
CA ALA A 110 -14.23 -13.76 -1.03
C ALA A 110 -14.95 -13.67 -2.39
N LYS A 111 -14.23 -13.42 -3.50
CA LYS A 111 -14.79 -13.14 -4.84
C LYS A 111 -15.81 -11.98 -4.86
N ASN A 112 -15.69 -11.05 -3.91
CA ASN A 112 -16.56 -9.88 -3.79
C ASN A 112 -15.92 -8.66 -4.46
N PHE A 113 -15.98 -8.62 -5.79
CA PHE A 113 -15.30 -7.61 -6.60
C PHE A 113 -15.90 -6.20 -6.48
N VAL A 114 -17.13 -6.07 -5.99
CA VAL A 114 -17.78 -4.77 -5.74
C VAL A 114 -17.13 -4.02 -4.56
N GLN A 115 -16.51 -4.74 -3.62
CA GLN A 115 -15.89 -4.16 -2.42
C GLN A 115 -14.36 -3.96 -2.56
N VAL A 116 -13.79 -4.13 -3.76
CA VAL A 116 -12.34 -4.00 -4.02
C VAL A 116 -11.92 -2.53 -4.29
N SER A 117 -12.76 -1.54 -3.94
CA SER A 117 -12.54 -0.11 -4.19
C SER A 117 -11.77 0.62 -3.09
#